data_AF-A0A7X0M5F1-F1
#
_entry.id   AF-A0A7X0M5F1-F1
#
_cell.length_a   1.000
_cell.length_b   1.000
_cell.length_c   1.000
_cell.angle_alpha   90.00
_cell.angle_beta   90.00
_cell.angle_gamma   90.00
#
_symmetry.space_group_name_H-M   'P 1'
#
loop_
_entity.id
_entity.type
_entity.pdbx_description
1 polymer ?
#
loop_
_entity_poly.entity_id
_entity_poly.type
_entity_poly.pdbx_seq_one_letter_code
_entity_poly.pdbx_strand_id
1 'polypeptide(L)'
;MVSLNQGAYVPGSDRYEYGYNSIPNIPITGAPGDTNFRRWSMLYDGTTYRLYAFKGSSRDTLYQFAWNGSSYAYGHNSIPVLTLTNIPADADPGSISLLHSGEAYHAYLRRLGDPTTLYQFIYVPGTTTYQWSYGNYIPTLQVTGFPADTDWSRWTMLHDGTAYRIYAFHYGSSNQLSQGSWNAAASQYQYGHNSIPQLKLVNFPADSDVGRAAMLHDGSSYRFYFQKP
;
A
#
# COMPACT_ATOMS: atom_id res chain seq x y z
N MET A 1 -20.31 5.16 7.38
CA MET A 1 -20.06 5.10 5.91
C MET A 1 -18.56 5.04 5.78
N VAL A 2 -18.03 4.01 5.12
CA VAL A 2 -16.59 3.83 5.04
C VAL A 2 -15.97 4.90 4.14
N SER A 3 -14.91 5.55 4.61
CA SER A 3 -14.17 6.55 3.86
C SER A 3 -12.67 6.50 4.19
N LEU A 4 -11.88 7.36 3.56
CA LEU A 4 -10.45 7.51 3.82
C LEU A 4 -10.14 8.92 4.31
N ASN A 5 -9.44 9.02 5.44
CA ASN A 5 -8.80 10.26 5.86
C ASN A 5 -7.45 10.40 5.14
N GLN A 6 -7.27 11.47 4.37
CA GLN A 6 -6.08 11.69 3.56
C GLN A 6 -5.20 12.80 4.14
N GLY A 7 -3.89 12.57 4.14
CA GLY A 7 -2.87 13.60 4.27
C GLY A 7 -1.87 13.56 3.13
N ALA A 8 -0.97 14.53 3.10
CA ALA A 8 0.15 14.54 2.17
C ALA A 8 1.45 14.94 2.86
N TYR A 9 2.56 14.55 2.24
CA TYR A 9 3.89 14.94 2.70
C TYR A 9 4.08 16.45 2.58
N VAL A 10 4.64 17.07 3.62
CA VAL A 10 5.00 18.49 3.63
C VAL A 10 6.45 18.63 3.13
N PRO A 11 6.71 19.29 1.99
CA PRO A 11 8.06 19.40 1.42
C PRO A 11 9.09 20.01 2.40
N GLY A 12 10.30 19.45 2.41
CA GLY A 12 11.39 19.92 3.28
C GLY A 12 11.22 19.55 4.76
N SER A 13 10.36 18.58 5.08
CA SER A 13 10.07 18.17 6.46
C SER A 13 10.22 16.66 6.66
N ASP A 14 9.88 16.17 7.84
CA ASP A 14 9.75 14.75 8.17
C ASP A 14 8.28 14.31 8.36
N ARG A 15 7.29 15.06 7.85
CA ARG A 15 5.88 14.81 8.19
C ARG A 15 4.92 14.67 7.02
N TYR A 16 3.92 13.81 7.23
CA TYR A 16 2.65 13.81 6.52
C TYR A 16 1.62 14.51 7.38
N GLU A 17 0.87 15.43 6.78
CA GLU A 17 -0.12 16.24 7.48
C GLU A 17 -1.50 16.03 6.88
N TYR A 18 -2.47 15.72 7.74
CA TYR A 18 -3.87 15.54 7.33
C TYR A 18 -4.43 16.79 6.65
N GLY A 19 -5.10 16.60 5.51
CA GLY A 19 -5.71 17.69 4.74
C GLY A 19 -4.71 18.63 4.02
N TYR A 20 -3.39 18.47 4.23
CA TYR A 20 -2.41 19.32 3.55
C TYR A 20 -2.40 19.04 2.04
N ASN A 21 -2.80 20.03 1.24
CA ASN A 21 -2.91 19.93 -0.23
C ASN A 21 -3.65 18.67 -0.72
N SER A 22 -4.62 18.18 0.06
CA SER A 22 -5.29 16.89 -0.16
C SER A 22 -6.80 16.99 0.10
N ILE A 23 -7.58 15.99 -0.34
CA ILE A 23 -9.02 15.91 -0.04
C ILE A 23 -9.15 15.27 1.35
N PRO A 24 -9.56 15.99 2.41
CA PRO A 24 -9.39 15.49 3.78
C PRO A 24 -10.11 14.17 4.05
N ASN A 25 -11.34 14.00 3.56
CA ASN A 25 -12.09 12.76 3.68
C ASN A 25 -12.68 12.33 2.34
N ILE A 26 -12.47 11.06 1.97
CA ILE A 26 -12.84 10.52 0.67
C ILE A 26 -13.78 9.31 0.83
N PRO A 27 -15.06 9.40 0.44
CA PRO A 27 -15.98 8.27 0.53
C PRO A 27 -15.57 7.06 -0.31
N ILE A 28 -15.93 5.86 0.16
CA ILE A 28 -15.90 4.62 -0.62
C ILE A 28 -17.33 4.17 -0.87
N THR A 29 -17.67 3.88 -2.13
CA THR A 29 -19.06 3.64 -2.56
C THR A 29 -19.21 2.37 -3.39
N GLY A 30 -20.39 1.75 -3.34
CA GLY A 30 -20.73 0.57 -4.13
C GLY A 30 -19.99 -0.72 -3.73
N ALA A 31 -19.30 -0.72 -2.59
CA ALA A 31 -18.55 -1.87 -2.13
C ALA A 31 -19.46 -3.10 -1.92
N PRO A 32 -19.08 -4.29 -2.42
CA PRO A 32 -19.77 -5.53 -2.08
C PRO A 32 -19.85 -5.73 -0.55
N GLY A 33 -20.94 -6.34 -0.07
CA GLY A 33 -21.22 -6.48 1.37
C GLY A 33 -20.18 -7.30 2.14
N ASP A 34 -19.38 -8.12 1.46
CA ASP A 34 -18.27 -8.87 2.05
C ASP A 34 -16.91 -8.18 1.86
N THR A 35 -16.84 -6.90 1.47
CA THR A 35 -15.55 -6.18 1.34
C THR A 35 -14.84 -6.07 2.69
N ASN A 36 -13.60 -6.57 2.75
CA ASN A 36 -12.78 -6.52 3.95
C ASN A 36 -11.85 -5.32 3.94
N PHE A 37 -12.35 -4.18 4.41
CA PHE A 37 -11.56 -2.96 4.54
C PHE A 37 -10.51 -2.99 5.67
N ARG A 38 -10.34 -4.10 6.40
CA ARG A 38 -9.15 -4.28 7.25
C ARG A 38 -7.93 -4.74 6.44
N ARG A 39 -8.11 -5.13 5.18
CA ARG A 39 -7.04 -5.67 4.32
C ARG A 39 -7.11 -4.97 2.98
N TRP A 40 -6.54 -3.78 2.92
CA TRP A 40 -6.66 -2.88 1.77
C TRP A 40 -5.33 -2.20 1.45
N SER A 41 -5.26 -1.66 0.25
CA SER A 41 -4.13 -0.86 -0.22
C SER A 41 -4.59 0.04 -1.36
N MET A 42 -3.70 0.92 -1.82
CA MET A 42 -3.98 1.86 -2.90
C MET A 42 -2.81 1.91 -3.87
N LEU A 43 -3.09 2.25 -5.13
CA LEU A 43 -2.07 2.56 -6.11
C LEU A 43 -2.54 3.66 -7.05
N TYR A 44 -1.58 4.39 -7.60
CA TYR A 44 -1.79 5.30 -8.72
C TYR A 44 -0.87 4.88 -9.86
N ASP A 45 -1.42 4.79 -11.07
CA ASP A 45 -0.70 4.31 -12.27
C ASP A 45 -0.27 5.43 -13.22
N GLY A 46 -0.37 6.69 -12.81
CA GLY A 46 -0.16 7.85 -13.68
C GLY A 46 -1.44 8.38 -14.31
N THR A 47 -2.56 7.67 -14.20
CA THR A 47 -3.86 8.10 -14.74
C THR A 47 -4.97 8.01 -13.70
N THR A 48 -5.07 6.88 -13.01
CA THR A 48 -6.21 6.53 -12.14
C THR A 48 -5.73 6.12 -10.76
N TYR A 49 -6.33 6.73 -9.73
CA TYR A 49 -6.19 6.30 -8.35
C TYR A 49 -7.09 5.10 -8.11
N ARG A 50 -6.52 4.04 -7.54
CA ARG A 50 -7.25 2.80 -7.25
C ARG A 50 -7.10 2.42 -5.80
N LEU A 51 -8.18 1.88 -5.27
CA LEU A 51 -8.22 1.21 -3.97
C LEU A 51 -8.50 -0.28 -4.20
N TYR A 52 -7.87 -1.10 -3.37
CA TYR A 52 -8.02 -2.54 -3.38
C TYR A 52 -8.38 -2.98 -1.98
N ALA A 53 -9.32 -3.91 -1.85
CA ALA A 53 -9.65 -4.53 -0.59
C ALA A 53 -9.93 -6.02 -0.79
N PHE A 54 -9.53 -6.88 0.15
CA PHE A 54 -9.84 -8.30 0.03
C PHE A 54 -11.35 -8.58 0.10
N LYS A 55 -11.79 -9.62 -0.60
CA LYS A 55 -13.11 -10.22 -0.42
C LYS A 55 -13.15 -11.05 0.87
N GLY A 56 -13.95 -10.64 1.85
CA GLY A 56 -14.29 -11.40 3.05
C GLY A 56 -13.08 -12.00 3.76
N SER A 57 -13.08 -13.33 3.92
CA SER A 57 -11.97 -14.14 4.43
C SER A 57 -11.10 -14.76 3.33
N SER A 58 -11.32 -14.42 2.06
CA SER A 58 -10.51 -14.92 0.95
C SER A 58 -9.03 -14.55 1.14
N ARG A 59 -8.16 -15.46 0.70
CA ARG A 59 -6.70 -15.30 0.69
C ARG A 59 -6.17 -14.73 -0.62
N ASP A 60 -7.00 -14.69 -1.67
CA ASP A 60 -6.57 -14.45 -3.04
C ASP A 60 -7.38 -13.40 -3.79
N THR A 61 -8.62 -13.13 -3.36
CA THR A 61 -9.55 -12.32 -4.13
C THR A 61 -9.57 -10.88 -3.63
N LEU A 62 -9.39 -9.94 -4.54
CA LEU A 62 -9.42 -8.50 -4.30
C LEU A 62 -10.58 -7.86 -5.07
N TYR A 63 -11.26 -6.92 -4.41
CA TYR A 63 -12.14 -5.96 -5.05
C TYR A 63 -11.37 -4.70 -5.41
N GLN A 64 -11.54 -4.22 -6.65
CA GLN A 64 -10.95 -2.97 -7.11
C GLN A 64 -12.00 -1.86 -7.16
N PHE A 65 -11.54 -0.67 -6.77
CA PHE A 65 -12.28 0.57 -6.81
C PHE A 65 -11.42 1.59 -7.54
N ALA A 66 -12.02 2.50 -8.29
CA ALA A 66 -11.30 3.65 -8.84
C ALA A 66 -11.93 4.96 -8.44
N TRP A 67 -11.09 5.99 -8.41
CA TRP A 67 -11.51 7.37 -8.19
C TRP A 67 -12.38 7.86 -9.35
N ASN A 68 -13.58 8.36 -9.03
CA ASN A 68 -14.53 8.90 -10.01
C ASN A 68 -14.65 10.44 -9.98
N GLY A 69 -13.74 11.13 -9.27
CA GLY A 69 -13.82 12.57 -9.02
C GLY A 69 -14.45 12.97 -7.69
N SER A 70 -15.15 12.05 -7.01
CA SER A 70 -15.79 12.32 -5.71
C SER A 70 -15.68 11.19 -4.67
N SER A 71 -15.54 9.94 -5.12
CA SER A 71 -15.39 8.75 -4.26
C SER A 71 -14.52 7.68 -4.93
N TYR A 72 -14.02 6.73 -4.14
CA TYR A 72 -13.55 5.45 -4.66
C TYR A 72 -14.76 4.54 -4.89
N ALA A 73 -15.13 4.35 -6.15
CA ALA A 73 -16.31 3.59 -6.55
C ALA A 73 -15.93 2.20 -7.05
N TYR A 74 -16.61 1.18 -6.53
CA TYR A 74 -16.39 -0.23 -6.92
C TYR A 74 -16.61 -0.42 -8.42
N GLY A 75 -15.66 -1.04 -9.11
CA GLY A 75 -15.76 -1.37 -10.54
C GLY A 75 -15.82 -0.18 -11.50
N HIS A 76 -15.75 1.07 -11.02
CA HIS A 76 -15.68 2.25 -11.88
C HIS A 76 -14.33 2.25 -12.62
N ASN A 77 -14.31 2.23 -13.95
CA ASN A 77 -13.08 2.25 -14.77
C ASN A 77 -11.96 1.33 -14.23
N SER A 78 -12.36 0.17 -13.70
CA SER A 78 -11.51 -0.78 -12.99
C SER A 78 -11.97 -2.20 -13.29
N ILE A 79 -11.10 -3.18 -13.02
CA ILE A 79 -11.41 -4.61 -13.02
C ILE A 79 -12.05 -4.94 -11.66
N PRO A 80 -13.37 -5.17 -11.57
CA PRO A 80 -14.05 -5.20 -10.27
C PRO A 80 -13.50 -6.27 -9.33
N VAL A 81 -13.11 -7.43 -9.88
CA VAL A 81 -12.57 -8.57 -9.12
C VAL A 81 -11.24 -9.00 -9.72
N LEU A 82 -10.22 -9.04 -8.88
CA LEU A 82 -8.88 -9.53 -9.20
C LEU A 82 -8.55 -10.74 -8.32
N THR A 83 -7.66 -11.61 -8.80
CA THR A 83 -7.22 -12.79 -8.04
C THR A 83 -5.70 -12.86 -7.97
N LEU A 84 -5.14 -13.15 -6.81
CA LEU A 84 -3.75 -13.53 -6.61
C LEU A 84 -3.59 -15.03 -6.91
N THR A 85 -2.65 -15.38 -7.78
CA THR A 85 -2.44 -16.77 -8.21
C THR A 85 -1.01 -17.23 -7.90
N ASN A 86 -0.83 -18.55 -7.80
CA ASN A 86 0.43 -19.17 -7.38
C ASN A 86 0.96 -18.64 -6.04
N ILE A 87 0.05 -18.30 -5.12
CA ILE A 87 0.41 -17.75 -3.81
C ILE A 87 1.27 -18.78 -3.04
N PRO A 88 2.48 -18.41 -2.58
CA PRO A 88 3.25 -19.27 -1.69
C PRO A 88 2.43 -19.68 -0.45
N ALA A 89 2.56 -20.93 0.00
CA ALA A 89 1.74 -21.48 1.09
C ALA A 89 1.89 -20.69 2.40
N ASP A 90 3.06 -20.09 2.61
CA ASP A 90 3.45 -19.29 3.77
C ASP A 90 3.27 -17.78 3.55
N ALA A 91 2.61 -17.33 2.47
CA ALA A 91 2.28 -15.92 2.31
C ALA A 91 1.23 -15.48 3.36
N ASP A 92 1.37 -14.26 3.88
CA ASP A 92 0.46 -13.62 4.83
C ASP A 92 -0.58 -12.76 4.07
N PRO A 93 -1.82 -13.23 3.88
CA PRO A 93 -2.88 -12.45 3.25
C PRO A 93 -3.53 -11.45 4.23
N GLY A 94 -3.00 -11.26 5.43
CA GLY A 94 -3.50 -10.34 6.45
C GLY A 94 -3.24 -8.87 6.12
N SER A 95 -2.40 -8.58 5.14
CA SER A 95 -2.04 -7.24 4.65
C SER A 95 -1.49 -7.33 3.24
N ILE A 96 -1.65 -6.28 2.43
CA ILE A 96 -1.15 -6.20 1.06
C ILE A 96 -0.65 -4.79 0.79
N SER A 97 0.34 -4.66 -0.09
CA SER A 97 0.67 -3.37 -0.70
C SER A 97 0.63 -3.47 -2.21
N LEU A 98 0.11 -2.44 -2.88
CA LEU A 98 0.14 -2.34 -4.34
C LEU A 98 0.85 -1.07 -4.80
N LEU A 99 1.54 -1.14 -5.93
CA LEU A 99 2.15 0.03 -6.58
C LEU A 99 2.26 -0.20 -8.09
N HIS A 100 2.53 0.88 -8.83
CA HIS A 100 2.78 0.85 -10.25
C HIS A 100 4.17 1.43 -10.57
N SER A 101 4.88 0.79 -11.49
CA SER A 101 6.20 1.23 -11.93
C SER A 101 6.46 0.80 -13.37
N GLY A 102 6.82 1.75 -14.22
CA GLY A 102 6.92 1.49 -15.66
C GLY A 102 5.57 1.07 -16.22
N GLU A 103 5.50 -0.14 -16.77
CA GLU A 103 4.27 -0.76 -17.29
C GLU A 103 3.67 -1.81 -16.33
N ALA A 104 4.30 -2.01 -15.18
CA ALA A 104 4.00 -3.11 -14.28
C ALA A 104 3.17 -2.67 -13.07
N TYR A 105 2.17 -3.48 -12.75
CA TYR A 105 1.42 -3.38 -11.50
C TYR A 105 1.92 -4.49 -10.57
N HIS A 106 2.32 -4.08 -9.38
CA HIS A 106 2.89 -4.95 -8.37
C HIS A 106 1.93 -5.09 -7.21
N ALA A 107 1.80 -6.30 -6.68
CA ALA A 107 1.21 -6.57 -5.39
C ALA A 107 2.23 -7.30 -4.51
N TYR A 108 2.22 -7.00 -3.21
CA TYR A 108 3.16 -7.57 -2.25
C TYR A 108 2.43 -8.14 -1.06
N LEU A 109 2.79 -9.36 -0.69
CA LEU A 109 2.43 -9.98 0.58
C LEU A 109 3.71 -10.25 1.38
N ARG A 110 3.62 -10.19 2.71
CA ARG A 110 4.72 -10.64 3.58
C ARG A 110 4.71 -12.17 3.69
N ARG A 111 5.80 -12.76 4.15
CA ARG A 111 5.84 -14.16 4.60
C ARG A 111 5.36 -14.26 6.06
N LEU A 112 4.61 -15.31 6.37
CA LEU A 112 4.19 -15.66 7.74
C LEU A 112 5.41 -16.05 8.58
N GLY A 113 5.54 -15.48 9.78
CA GLY A 113 6.66 -15.74 10.69
C GLY A 113 7.96 -15.02 10.33
N ASP A 114 8.08 -14.47 9.12
CA ASP A 114 9.23 -13.68 8.67
C ASP A 114 8.71 -12.45 7.88
N PRO A 115 8.34 -11.37 8.58
CA PRO A 115 7.74 -10.21 7.95
C PRO A 115 8.72 -9.38 7.10
N THR A 116 10.02 -9.68 7.16
CA THR A 116 11.08 -9.03 6.37
C THR A 116 11.28 -9.67 5.01
N THR A 117 10.60 -10.78 4.72
CA THR A 117 10.50 -11.36 3.38
C THR A 117 9.18 -10.93 2.71
N LEU A 118 9.27 -10.38 1.50
CA LEU A 118 8.12 -10.01 0.67
C LEU A 118 8.02 -10.90 -0.56
N TYR A 119 6.81 -11.37 -0.85
CA TYR A 119 6.45 -12.01 -2.11
C TYR A 119 5.89 -10.99 -3.07
N GLN A 120 6.51 -10.87 -4.24
CA GLN A 120 6.06 -9.98 -5.31
C GLN A 120 5.20 -10.73 -6.31
N PHE A 121 4.02 -10.18 -6.57
CA PHE A 121 3.07 -10.63 -7.58
C PHE A 121 2.96 -9.56 -8.66
N ILE A 122 2.86 -9.99 -9.91
CA ILE A 122 2.79 -9.10 -11.06
C ILE A 122 1.45 -9.31 -11.76
N TYR A 123 0.77 -8.21 -12.08
CA TYR A 123 -0.43 -8.28 -12.90
C TYR A 123 -0.12 -8.87 -14.28
N VAL A 124 -0.89 -9.87 -14.69
CA VAL A 124 -0.75 -10.52 -16.00
C VAL A 124 -1.61 -9.75 -17.02
N PRO A 125 -1.01 -9.09 -18.03
CA PRO A 125 -1.74 -8.27 -18.98
C PRO A 125 -2.87 -9.02 -19.69
N GLY A 126 -4.02 -8.36 -19.85
CA GLY A 126 -5.21 -8.95 -20.49
C GLY A 126 -5.99 -9.95 -19.63
N THR A 127 -5.66 -10.07 -18.33
CA THR A 127 -6.33 -10.99 -17.40
C THR A 127 -6.93 -10.25 -16.20
N THR A 128 -7.43 -10.99 -15.22
CA THR A 128 -7.85 -10.45 -13.91
C THR A 128 -6.93 -10.91 -12.78
N THR A 129 -5.67 -11.24 -13.10
CA THR A 129 -4.78 -11.94 -12.16
C THR A 129 -3.51 -11.17 -11.86
N TYR A 130 -3.10 -11.20 -10.60
CA TYR A 130 -1.73 -10.98 -10.19
C TYR A 130 -1.12 -12.35 -9.91
N GLN A 131 0.04 -12.63 -10.47
CA GLN A 131 0.68 -13.94 -10.36
C GLN A 131 2.05 -13.81 -9.69
N TRP A 132 2.30 -14.67 -8.71
CA TRP A 132 3.64 -14.80 -8.12
C TRP A 132 4.58 -15.50 -9.10
N SER A 133 5.85 -15.07 -9.12
CA SER A 133 6.86 -15.61 -10.03
C SER A 133 6.47 -15.54 -11.51
N TYR A 134 5.84 -14.43 -11.91
CA TYR A 134 5.47 -14.15 -13.29
C TYR A 134 6.45 -13.17 -13.94
N GLY A 135 6.83 -13.44 -15.20
CA GLY A 135 7.72 -12.58 -15.99
C GLY A 135 9.17 -12.55 -15.46
N ASN A 136 9.90 -11.49 -15.82
CA ASN A 136 11.28 -11.27 -15.40
C ASN A 136 11.36 -10.31 -14.20
N TYR A 137 10.66 -10.67 -13.12
CA TYR A 137 10.59 -9.89 -11.88
C TYR A 137 11.10 -10.73 -10.71
N ILE A 138 11.68 -10.08 -9.69
CA ILE A 138 12.23 -10.78 -8.52
C ILE A 138 11.06 -11.26 -7.65
N PRO A 139 10.80 -12.58 -7.55
CA PRO A 139 9.60 -13.09 -6.90
C PRO A 139 9.61 -12.95 -5.38
N THR A 140 10.80 -12.86 -4.78
CA THR A 140 10.99 -12.78 -3.33
C THR A 140 12.04 -11.72 -3.01
N LEU A 141 11.66 -10.76 -2.17
CA LEU A 141 12.45 -9.59 -1.84
C LEU A 141 12.75 -9.58 -0.34
N GLN A 142 13.91 -9.07 0.03
CA GLN A 142 14.35 -8.95 1.42
C GLN A 142 14.28 -7.51 1.89
N VAL A 143 13.97 -7.33 3.18
CA VAL A 143 13.95 -6.04 3.87
C VAL A 143 14.91 -6.09 5.05
N THR A 144 15.77 -5.09 5.18
CA THR A 144 16.89 -5.13 6.14
C THR A 144 17.13 -3.78 6.81
N GLY A 145 17.75 -3.82 7.99
CA GLY A 145 18.23 -2.64 8.71
C GLY A 145 17.16 -1.80 9.40
N PHE A 146 15.88 -2.20 9.33
CA PHE A 146 14.79 -1.53 10.03
C PHE A 146 14.95 -1.67 11.56
N PRO A 147 14.53 -0.67 12.35
CA PRO A 147 14.60 -0.72 13.82
C PRO A 147 13.91 -1.95 14.42
N ALA A 148 14.39 -2.40 15.58
CA ALA A 148 13.85 -3.58 16.27
C ALA A 148 12.40 -3.43 16.73
N ASP A 149 11.94 -2.19 16.94
CA ASP A 149 10.57 -1.85 17.29
C ASP A 149 9.67 -1.64 16.05
N THR A 150 10.11 -2.02 14.86
CA THR A 150 9.28 -1.95 13.65
C THR A 150 8.05 -2.85 13.77
N ASP A 151 6.87 -2.27 13.64
CA ASP A 151 5.59 -2.96 13.60
C ASP A 151 5.23 -3.35 12.17
N TRP A 152 5.69 -4.53 11.77
CA TRP A 152 5.43 -5.06 10.45
C TRP A 152 3.95 -5.40 10.19
N SER A 153 3.08 -5.42 11.19
CA SER A 153 1.64 -5.61 10.94
C SER A 153 1.03 -4.38 10.25
N ARG A 154 1.70 -3.22 10.35
CA ARG A 154 1.31 -1.93 9.78
C ARG A 154 2.40 -1.44 8.85
N TRP A 155 2.39 -1.94 7.63
CA TRP A 155 3.37 -1.62 6.58
C TRP A 155 2.68 -1.24 5.29
N THR A 156 3.40 -0.53 4.42
CA THR A 156 2.93 -0.15 3.09
C THR A 156 4.12 0.19 2.20
N MET A 157 3.88 0.27 0.89
CA MET A 157 4.88 0.56 -0.12
C MET A 157 4.31 1.51 -1.16
N LEU A 158 5.18 2.27 -1.79
CA LEU A 158 4.86 3.04 -2.99
C LEU A 158 6.07 3.08 -3.92
N HIS A 159 5.84 3.45 -5.16
CA HIS A 159 6.89 3.84 -6.10
C HIS A 159 6.69 5.30 -6.46
N ASP A 160 7.73 6.12 -6.31
CA ASP A 160 7.65 7.57 -6.52
C ASP A 160 8.11 8.02 -7.92
N GLY A 161 8.40 7.06 -8.81
CA GLY A 161 9.00 7.30 -10.13
C GLY A 161 10.52 7.15 -10.14
N THR A 162 11.17 7.16 -8.98
CA THR A 162 12.64 7.01 -8.84
C THR A 162 13.01 5.82 -7.97
N ALA A 163 12.30 5.60 -6.86
CA ALA A 163 12.61 4.59 -5.87
C ALA A 163 11.35 3.81 -5.48
N TYR A 164 11.53 2.49 -5.29
CA TYR A 164 10.55 1.67 -4.58
C TYR A 164 10.77 1.88 -3.09
N ARG A 165 9.74 2.35 -2.40
CA ARG A 165 9.81 2.70 -0.98
C ARG A 165 8.96 1.75 -0.15
N ILE A 166 9.44 1.46 1.05
CA ILE A 166 8.73 0.69 2.06
C ILE A 166 8.67 1.48 3.36
N TYR A 167 7.51 1.40 4.00
CA TYR A 167 7.20 2.09 5.23
C TYR A 167 6.62 1.08 6.22
N ALA A 168 6.95 1.24 7.49
CA ALA A 168 6.33 0.49 8.57
C ALA A 168 6.23 1.36 9.82
N PHE A 169 5.18 1.17 10.61
CA PHE A 169 5.01 1.89 11.87
C PHE A 169 6.01 1.41 12.92
N HIS A 170 6.15 2.20 13.99
CA HIS A 170 6.78 1.75 15.23
C HIS A 170 5.76 1.10 16.17
N TYR A 171 6.16 0.05 16.87
CA TYR A 171 5.34 -0.61 17.88
C TYR A 171 5.00 0.35 19.01
N GLY A 172 3.73 0.39 19.42
CA GLY A 172 3.27 1.36 20.43
C GLY A 172 3.13 2.80 19.95
N SER A 173 3.44 3.10 18.67
CA SER A 173 3.23 4.42 18.07
C SER A 173 2.14 4.39 17.00
N SER A 174 1.28 5.40 17.00
CA SER A 174 0.26 5.63 15.98
C SER A 174 0.66 6.70 14.97
N ASN A 175 1.82 7.34 15.13
CA ASN A 175 2.20 8.50 14.35
C ASN A 175 3.67 8.53 13.89
N GLN A 176 4.43 7.46 14.11
CA GLN A 176 5.81 7.34 13.62
C GLN A 176 5.94 6.19 12.64
N LEU A 177 6.66 6.47 11.55
CA LEU A 177 6.95 5.54 10.46
C LEU A 177 8.45 5.46 10.25
N SER A 178 8.98 4.26 10.12
CA SER A 178 10.29 4.01 9.53
C SER A 178 10.16 3.93 8.01
N GLN A 179 11.14 4.47 7.27
CA GLN A 179 11.18 4.41 5.81
C GLN A 179 12.47 3.76 5.32
N GLY A 180 12.36 3.00 4.24
CA GLY A 180 13.49 2.51 3.45
C GLY A 180 13.16 2.52 1.96
N SER A 181 14.15 2.18 1.14
CA SER A 181 13.94 1.98 -0.30
C SER A 181 14.79 0.85 -0.85
N TRP A 182 14.46 0.42 -2.07
CA TRP A 182 15.18 -0.63 -2.78
C TRP A 182 16.60 -0.19 -3.13
N ASN A 183 17.60 -0.94 -2.64
CA ASN A 183 18.98 -0.81 -3.06
C ASN A 183 19.31 -1.88 -4.09
N ALA A 184 19.39 -1.47 -5.37
CA ALA A 184 19.66 -2.39 -6.48
C ALA A 184 21.04 -3.08 -6.35
N ALA A 185 22.06 -2.40 -5.81
CA ALA A 185 23.39 -2.98 -5.65
C ALA A 185 23.40 -4.11 -4.61
N ALA A 186 22.55 -4.02 -3.58
CA ALA A 186 22.41 -5.05 -2.55
C ALA A 186 21.25 -6.03 -2.83
N SER A 187 20.42 -5.76 -3.87
CA SER A 187 19.20 -6.52 -4.17
C SER A 187 18.26 -6.69 -2.98
N GLN A 188 18.08 -5.64 -2.18
CA GLN A 188 17.19 -5.65 -1.00
C GLN A 188 16.65 -4.25 -0.66
N TYR A 189 15.53 -4.19 0.04
CA TYR A 189 15.09 -2.96 0.70
C TYR A 189 15.94 -2.70 1.93
N GLN A 190 16.39 -1.45 2.08
CA GLN A 190 17.24 -1.02 3.19
C GLN A 190 16.65 0.20 3.88
N TYR A 191 16.57 0.13 5.20
CA TYR A 191 16.19 1.26 6.05
C TYR A 191 17.07 2.50 5.76
N GLY A 192 16.44 3.67 5.64
CA GLY A 192 17.11 4.94 5.40
C GLY A 192 17.76 5.10 4.02
N HIS A 193 17.88 4.05 3.20
CA HIS A 193 18.45 4.16 1.86
C HIS A 193 17.59 5.10 1.00
N ASN A 194 18.19 6.17 0.46
CA ASN A 194 17.52 7.20 -0.37
C ASN A 194 16.18 7.68 0.21
N SER A 195 16.08 7.78 1.54
CA SER A 195 14.82 7.98 2.26
C SER A 195 14.99 8.94 3.44
N ILE A 196 13.88 9.42 3.98
CA ILE A 196 13.81 10.10 5.27
C ILE A 196 13.58 9.00 6.31
N PRO A 197 14.59 8.59 7.09
CA PRO A 197 14.53 7.34 7.83
C PRO A 197 13.36 7.26 8.83
N GLN A 198 12.95 8.40 9.38
CA GLN A 198 11.79 8.51 10.27
C GLN A 198 10.85 9.60 9.78
N LEU A 199 9.58 9.25 9.69
CA LEU A 199 8.50 10.15 9.31
C LEU A 199 7.44 10.23 10.41
N LYS A 200 6.73 11.35 10.48
CA LYS A 200 5.67 11.62 11.44
C LYS A 200 4.33 11.82 10.75
N LEU A 201 3.26 11.37 11.40
CA LEU A 201 1.88 11.67 11.02
C LEU A 201 1.35 12.77 11.94
N VAL A 202 0.81 13.83 11.34
CA VAL A 202 0.40 15.03 12.07
C VAL A 202 -1.05 15.38 11.74
N ASN A 203 -1.80 15.76 12.77
CA ASN A 203 -3.19 16.23 12.69
C ASN A 203 -4.20 15.24 12.11
N PHE A 204 -3.88 13.94 12.02
CA PHE A 204 -4.86 12.93 11.63
C PHE A 204 -5.98 12.84 12.69
N PRO A 205 -7.26 12.82 12.26
CA PRO A 205 -8.39 12.78 13.18
C PRO A 205 -8.40 11.50 14.03
N ALA A 206 -8.98 11.59 15.24
CA ALA A 206 -9.11 10.47 16.17
C ALA A 206 -9.99 9.31 15.63
N ASP A 207 -10.80 9.55 14.60
CA ASP A 207 -11.59 8.53 13.91
C ASP A 207 -10.84 7.78 12.80
N SER A 208 -9.53 8.02 12.67
CA SER A 208 -8.65 7.28 11.76
C SER A 208 -8.30 5.90 12.34
N ASP A 209 -8.49 4.83 11.56
CA ASP A 209 -7.99 3.49 11.91
C ASP A 209 -6.47 3.42 11.74
N VAL A 210 -5.76 3.68 12.83
CA VAL A 210 -4.29 3.61 12.89
C VAL A 210 -3.74 2.18 12.77
N GLY A 211 -4.61 1.18 12.72
CA GLY A 211 -4.27 -0.21 12.50
C GLY A 211 -3.93 -0.54 11.05
N ARG A 212 -4.30 0.32 10.08
CA ARG A 212 -4.14 0.05 8.64
C ARG A 212 -3.93 1.34 7.87
N ALA A 213 -2.95 1.38 6.99
CA ALA A 213 -2.69 2.56 6.15
C ALA A 213 -2.30 2.16 4.74
N ALA A 214 -2.44 3.10 3.82
CA ALA A 214 -1.87 3.01 2.49
C ALA A 214 -1.15 4.31 2.15
N MET A 215 -0.13 4.20 1.31
CA MET A 215 0.57 5.34 0.75
C MET A 215 0.70 5.17 -0.76
N LEU A 216 0.69 6.28 -1.49
CA LEU A 216 1.01 6.30 -2.92
C LEU A 216 1.69 7.62 -3.26
N HIS A 217 2.37 7.65 -4.40
CA HIS A 217 2.83 8.88 -5.02
C HIS A 217 2.00 9.12 -6.28
N ASP A 218 1.43 10.32 -6.40
CA ASP A 218 0.50 10.64 -7.49
C ASP A 218 1.15 11.34 -8.68
N GLY A 219 2.48 11.24 -8.80
CA GLY A 219 3.29 11.97 -9.77
C GLY A 219 3.63 13.39 -9.35
N SER A 220 2.94 13.94 -8.34
CA SER A 220 3.21 15.28 -7.81
C SER A 220 3.50 15.30 -6.30
N SER A 221 2.81 14.44 -5.55
CA SER A 221 2.74 14.48 -4.10
C SER A 221 2.72 13.07 -3.53
N TYR A 222 3.36 12.91 -2.38
CA TYR A 222 3.22 11.70 -1.58
C TYR A 222 1.96 11.80 -0.74
N ARG A 223 1.09 10.80 -0.84
CA ARG A 223 -0.19 10.72 -0.15
C ARG A 223 -0.17 9.65 0.92
N PHE A 224 -0.84 9.92 2.03
CA PHE A 224 -1.04 8.99 3.12
C PHE A 224 -2.52 8.87 3.42
N TYR A 225 -2.99 7.65 3.68
CA TYR A 225 -4.40 7.39 3.94
C TYR A 225 -4.57 6.49 5.16
N PHE A 226 -5.48 6.88 6.04
CA PHE A 226 -6.11 5.99 7.01
C PHE A 226 -7.54 5.69 6.59
N GLN A 227 -8.03 4.50 6.94
CA GLN A 227 -9.45 4.22 6.84
C GLN A 227 -10.19 4.98 7.94
N LYS A 228 -11.38 5.49 7.63
CA LYS A 228 -12.41 5.88 8.58
C LYS A 228 -13.56 4.86 8.47
N PRO A 229 -13.76 3.97 9.47
CA PRO A 229 -14.79 2.94 9.42
C PRO A 229 -16.22 3.49 9.47
#